data_AF-A0A2W4NQ33-F1
#
_entry.id   AF-A0A2W4NQ33-F1
#
_cell.length_a   1.000
_cell.length_b   1.000
_cell.length_c   1.000
_cell.angle_alpha   90.00
_cell.angle_beta   90.00
_cell.angle_gamma   90.00
#
_symmetry.space_group_name_H-M   'P 1'
#
loop_
_entity.id
_entity.type
_entity.pdbx_description
1 polymer ?
#
loop_
_entity_poly.entity_id
_entity_poly.type
_entity_poly.pdbx_seq_one_letter_code
_entity_poly.pdbx_strand_id
1 'polypeptide(L)' 'MIELLKQTFNDWNEDKAPRLAAALAYYTAFSLAPLLVIAIAIAGLVFGEEAARGQIVGQIGGLVGPEGAE' A
#
# COMPACT_ATOMS: atom_id res chain seq x y z
N MET A 1 -14.78 -14.41 -31.10
CA MET A 1 -13.62 -14.03 -30.27
C MET A 1 -13.58 -12.53 -29.99
N ILE A 2 -13.55 -11.66 -31.01
CA ILE A 2 -13.59 -10.19 -30.82
C ILE A 2 -14.88 -9.75 -30.10
N GLU A 3 -16.02 -10.36 -30.42
CA GLU A 3 -17.31 -10.07 -29.80
C GLU A 3 -17.32 -10.41 -28.31
N LEU A 4 -16.75 -11.57 -27.93
CA LEU A 4 -16.57 -11.97 -26.54
C LEU A 4 -15.69 -10.97 -25.78
N LEU A 5 -14.56 -10.54 -26.35
CA LEU A 5 -13.68 -9.54 -25.73
C LEU A 5 -14.39 -8.19 -25.53
N LYS A 6 -15.19 -7.75 -26.50
CA LYS A 6 -15.99 -6.52 -26.38
C LYS A 6 -17.02 -6.63 -25.26
N GLN A 7 -17.72 -7.76 -25.19
CA GLN A 7 -18.73 -7.99 -24.16
C GLN A 7 -18.10 -8.05 -22.77
N THR A 8 -17.00 -8.80 -22.60
CA THR A 8 -16.25 -8.83 -21.34
C THR A 8 -15.76 -7.45 -20.91
N PHE A 9 -15.28 -6.61 -21.84
CA PHE A 9 -14.84 -5.26 -21.52
C PHE A 9 -16.02 -4.36 -21.08
N ASN A 10 -17.17 -4.47 -21.75
CA ASN A 10 -18.37 -3.73 -21.38
C ASN A 10 -18.84 -4.13 -19.98
N ASP A 11 -18.97 -5.43 -19.72
CA ASP A 11 -19.40 -5.97 -18.42
C ASP A 11 -18.43 -5.54 -17.31
N TRP A 12 -17.12 -5.64 -17.55
CA TRP A 12 -16.07 -5.18 -16.61
C TRP A 12 -16.19 -3.68 -16.27
N ASN A 13 -16.57 -2.86 -17.25
CA ASN A 13 -16.74 -1.43 -17.06
C ASN A 13 -18.08 -1.10 -16.38
N GLU A 14 -19.16 -1.81 -16.70
CA GLU A 14 -20.46 -1.71 -16.04
C GLU A 14 -20.37 -2.09 -14.56
N ASP A 15 -19.57 -3.10 -14.23
CA ASP A 15 -19.22 -3.51 -12.86
C ASP A 15 -18.31 -2.49 -12.14
N LYS A 16 -17.90 -1.42 -12.83
CA LYS A 16 -17.06 -0.34 -12.31
C LYS A 16 -15.72 -0.86 -11.79
N ALA A 17 -15.26 -2.01 -12.29
CA ALA A 17 -14.04 -2.65 -11.84
C ALA A 17 -12.80 -1.74 -11.97
N PRO A 18 -12.62 -0.92 -13.03
CA PRO A 18 -11.51 0.04 -13.08
C PRO A 18 -11.56 1.08 -11.95
N ARG A 19 -12.76 1.57 -11.63
CA ARG A 19 -12.96 2.56 -10.57
C ARG A 19 -12.69 1.96 -9.18
N LEU A 20 -13.14 0.73 -8.95
CA LEU A 20 -12.87 0.01 -7.71
C LEU A 20 -11.38 -0.31 -7.56
N ALA A 21 -10.71 -0.73 -8.64
CA ALA A 21 -9.28 -0.95 -8.65
C ALA A 21 -8.49 0.34 -8.35
N ALA A 22 -8.87 1.46 -8.96
CA ALA A 22 -8.27 2.76 -8.69
C ALA A 22 -8.49 3.20 -7.23
N ALA A 23 -9.70 3.04 -6.70
CA ALA A 23 -10.00 3.34 -5.31
C ALA A 23 -9.17 2.47 -4.35
N LEU A 24 -9.08 1.15 -4.61
CA LEU A 24 -8.27 0.24 -3.82
C LEU A 24 -6.80 0.64 -3.81
N ALA A 25 -6.23 0.95 -4.99
CA ALA A 25 -4.84 1.40 -5.09
C ALA A 25 -4.61 2.72 -4.35
N TYR A 26 -5.50 3.70 -4.52
CA TYR A 26 -5.40 4.99 -3.84
C TYR A 26 -5.50 4.83 -2.32
N TYR A 27 -6.52 4.14 -1.82
CA TYR A 27 -6.67 3.92 -0.37
C TYR A 27 -5.52 3.11 0.21
N THR A 28 -5.02 2.10 -0.51
CA THR A 28 -3.85 1.33 -0.06
C THR A 28 -2.62 2.24 0.04
N ALA A 29 -2.27 2.95 -1.03
CA ALA A 29 -1.09 3.80 -1.05
C ALA A 29 -1.15 4.90 0.02
N PHE A 30 -2.29 5.59 0.17
CA PHE A 30 -2.43 6.68 1.12
C PHE A 30 -2.60 6.21 2.58
N SER A 31 -3.11 5.00 2.81
CA SER A 31 -3.23 4.45 4.18
C SER A 31 -1.95 3.81 4.70
N LEU A 32 -0.99 3.46 3.83
CA LEU A 32 0.26 2.83 4.24
C LEU A 32 1.04 3.66 5.26
N ALA A 33 1.21 4.96 5.04
CA ALA A 33 1.93 5.83 5.97
C ALA A 33 1.30 5.89 7.37
N PRO A 34 0.01 6.24 7.55
CA PRO A 34 -0.61 6.25 8.88
C PRO A 34 -0.69 4.86 9.51
N LEU A 35 -0.89 3.79 8.72
CA LEU A 35 -0.86 2.42 9.22
C LEU A 35 0.51 2.05 9.79
N LEU A 36 1.59 2.42 9.08
CA LEU A 36 2.95 2.21 9.55
C LEU A 36 3.18 2.92 10.88
N VAL A 37 2.81 4.21 11.01
CA VAL A 37 2.93 4.97 12.26
C VAL A 37 2.27 4.23 13.44
N ILE A 38 1.06 3.71 13.25
CA ILE A 38 0.36 2.93 14.27
C ILE A 38 1.14 1.65 14.61
N ALA A 39 1.62 0.93 13.60
CA ALA A 39 2.43 -0.27 13.81
C ALA A 39 3.72 0.03 14.58
N ILE A 40 4.40 1.15 14.29
CA ILE A 40 5.59 1.61 15.03
C ILE A 40 5.24 1.85 16.49
N ALA A 41 4.14 2.58 16.75
CA ALA A 41 3.72 2.91 18.11
C ALA A 41 3.46 1.64 18.93
N ILE A 42 2.74 0.67 18.35
CA ILE A 42 2.48 -0.62 19.01
C ILE A 42 3.79 -1.38 19.27
N ALA A 43 4.70 -1.44 18.30
CA ALA A 43 5.99 -2.08 18.46
C ALA A 43 6.84 -1.41 19.56
N GLY A 44 6.86 -0.07 19.62
CA GLY A 44 7.55 0.68 20.66
C GLY A 44 6.99 0.45 22.06
N LEU A 45 5.66 0.29 22.18
CA LEU A 45 5.00 -0.04 23.45
C LEU A 45 5.35 -1.44 23.95
N VAL A 46 5.51 -2.41 23.04
CA VAL A 46 5.77 -3.82 23.40
C VAL A 46 7.26 -4.10 23.60
N PHE A 47 8.13 -3.51 22.77
CA PHE A 47 9.56 -3.84 22.69
C PHE A 47 10.51 -2.71 23.15
N GLY A 48 9.98 -1.53 23.48
CA GLY A 48 10.76 -0.34 23.79
C GLY A 48 11.07 0.53 22.56
N GLU A 49 11.18 1.84 22.77
CA GLU A 49 11.25 2.87 21.71
C GLU A 49 12.50 2.72 20.81
N GLU A 50 13.65 2.36 21.40
CA GLU A 50 14.91 2.19 20.65
C GLU A 50 14.91 0.98 19.71
N ALA A 51 14.34 -0.15 20.16
CA ALA A 51 14.29 -1.38 19.35
C ALA A 51 13.37 -1.21 18.13
N ALA A 52 12.24 -0.51 18.31
CA ALA A 52 11.30 -0.22 17.23
C ALA A 52 11.90 0.74 16.19
N ARG A 53 12.56 1.82 16.62
CA ARG A 53 13.09 2.84 15.71
C ARG A 53 14.25 2.31 14.85
N GLY A 54 15.16 1.53 15.44
CA GLY A 54 16.33 0.98 14.73
C GLY A 54 15.98 -0.05 13.66
N GLN A 55 15.06 -0.98 13.94
CA GLN A 55 14.62 -1.97 12.96
C GLN A 55 13.81 -1.36 11.81
N ILE A 56 13.00 -0.34 12.10
CA ILE A 56 12.12 0.24 11.09
C ILE A 56 12.90 1.12 10.11
N VAL A 57 13.88 1.91 10.56
CA VAL A 57 14.76 2.66 9.65
C VAL A 57 15.51 1.70 8.70
N GLY A 58 15.97 0.55 9.21
CA GLY A 58 16.60 -0.48 8.37
C GLY A 58 15.65 -1.11 7.34
N GLN A 59 14.42 -1.42 7.73
CA GLN A 59 13.40 -1.99 6.84
C GLN A 59 12.91 -0.98 5.78
N ILE A 60 12.64 0.26 6.17
CA ILE A 60 12.24 1.33 5.24
C ILE A 60 13.38 1.60 4.24
N GLY A 61 14.63 1.72 4.71
CA GLY A 61 15.77 1.88 3.81
C GLY A 61 15.98 0.72 2.84
N GLY A 62 15.67 -0.51 3.26
CA GLY A 62 15.75 -1.70 2.40
C GLY A 62 14.62 -1.81 1.36
N LEU A 63 13.43 -1.26 1.65
CA LEU A 63 12.27 -1.31 0.75
C LEU A 63 12.21 -0.12 -0.22
N VAL A 64 12.64 1.05 0.23
CA VAL A 64 12.54 2.32 -0.52
C VAL A 64 13.79 2.57 -1.37
N GLY A 65 14.93 1.96 -1.02
CA GLY A 65 16.22 2.27 -1.64
C GLY A 65 16.75 3.63 -1.20
N PRO A 66 18.02 3.96 -1.48
CA PRO A 66 18.62 5.25 -1.14
C PRO A 66 17.87 6.46 -1.75
N GLU A 67 17.06 6.25 -2.80
CA GLU A 67 16.36 7.32 -3.52
C GLU A 67 15.12 7.89 -2.82
N GLY A 68 14.44 7.16 -1.95
CA GLY A 68 13.26 7.72 -1.25
C GLY A 68 13.56 8.33 0.12
N ALA A 69 14.84 8.56 0.41
CA ALA A 69 15.31 9.37 1.54
C ALA A 69 15.64 10.83 1.13
N GLU A 70 15.58 11.15 -0.16
CA GLU A 70 15.78 12.49 -0.74
C GLU A 70 14.42 13.14 -1.09
#